data_AF-A0ABD3N4V2-F1
#
_entry.id   AF-A0ABD3N4V2-F1
#
_cell.length_a   1.000
_cell.length_b   1.000
_cell.length_c   1.000
_cell.angle_alpha   90.00
_cell.angle_beta   90.00
_cell.angle_gamma   90.00
#
_symmetry.space_group_name_H-M   'P 1'
#
loop_
_entity.id
_entity.type
_entity.pdbx_description
1 polymer ?
#
loop_
_entity_poly.entity_id
_entity_poly.type
_entity_poly.pdbx_seq_one_letter_code
_entity_poly.pdbx_strand_id
1 'polypeptide(L)'
;MSALWLLLDNLEFELSTPRQIVMQRMRYLGVEVSSASYPSSDVDGDGDGDVTSLDLYFISAIGEDAVNGSGGGLAKKLIALLKRAHLDWSLNCNTPTPVVPVTIMKTPHASSESKAMQLLRNRKYMHILQLALRFLIKVAKLDPTLGEEMIRFCTTYSGTSDLMIISSCILEHVNQFHSKMDDDLAEEDFDALVDLQDLVYELKSLSSPSSSSLSLSASSQCMPFTDAELRSRLPLVYKLSSVHREKNADSEVKLIKQQYEHRKQTQQLARATCDYSCHQNAATATTTIYIDQVRKRQSAQVDVGFVMWPSAIVLSRWLITNPHVLVKTTGKKDEAEESGIEKSSSCTVLELGAGCGLVGITASHLLKEITQEEDEKEQQKRPPLVIITDVNDLVLENITRNIHLNDVASLATVSKLDFYAQTGCNYSGKWISSGGMNTGMRNAWQADATETVDEGNQFAQDPVDVILAADIICQPEDAIAASKTIYDALRPRGMAYVVCANAEHRYGVEIFAEECEERGLAVVTTDVAEMYDGELLKSDDMDTAAGYIDGMRLTFFEITKVKR
;
A
#
# COMPACT_ATOMS: atom_id res chain seq x y z
N MET A 1 3.42 9.42 35.30
CA MET A 1 2.97 8.31 34.43
C MET A 1 1.45 8.21 34.35
N SER A 2 0.71 8.01 35.45
CA SER A 2 -0.77 8.01 35.41
C SER A 2 -1.34 9.32 34.85
N ALA A 3 -0.72 10.47 35.19
CA ALA A 3 -1.14 11.78 34.69
C ALA A 3 -0.94 11.99 33.18
N LEU A 4 0.10 11.40 32.57
CA LEU A 4 0.37 11.52 31.12
C LEU A 4 -0.63 10.68 30.33
N TRP A 5 -0.90 9.47 30.80
CA TRP A 5 -1.89 8.56 30.24
C TRP A 5 -3.30 9.16 30.36
N LEU A 6 -3.65 9.68 31.54
CA LEU A 6 -4.93 10.37 31.75
C LEU A 6 -5.07 11.60 30.85
N LEU A 7 -3.98 12.35 30.63
CA LEU A 7 -3.97 13.51 29.76
C LEU A 7 -4.17 13.11 28.29
N LEU A 8 -3.49 12.07 27.80
CA LEU A 8 -3.62 11.58 26.44
C LEU A 8 -5.01 10.97 26.18
N ASP A 9 -5.54 10.16 27.10
CA ASP A 9 -6.90 9.60 27.02
C ASP A 9 -7.98 10.70 27.01
N ASN A 10 -7.85 11.69 27.89
CA ASN A 10 -8.78 12.82 27.93
C ASN A 10 -8.70 13.65 26.65
N LEU A 11 -7.49 13.88 26.11
CA LEU A 11 -7.30 14.66 24.89
C LEU A 11 -7.76 13.91 23.62
N GLU A 12 -7.60 12.60 23.55
CA GLU A 12 -8.06 11.77 22.44
C GLU A 12 -9.60 11.72 22.37
N PHE A 13 -10.27 11.57 23.52
CA PHE A 13 -11.72 11.68 23.64
C PHE A 13 -12.23 13.08 23.26
N GLU A 14 -11.51 14.15 23.63
CA GLU A 14 -11.90 15.53 23.39
C GLU A 14 -11.75 15.99 21.92
N LEU A 15 -10.72 15.50 21.20
CA LEU A 15 -10.51 15.82 19.77
C LEU A 15 -11.52 15.16 18.81
N SER A 16 -12.46 14.36 19.31
CA SER A 16 -13.60 13.83 18.54
C SER A 16 -14.78 14.81 18.45
N THR A 17 -14.71 15.97 19.10
CA THR A 17 -15.81 16.95 19.17
C THR A 17 -15.52 18.27 18.42
N PRO A 18 -16.56 19.04 18.02
CA PRO A 18 -16.40 20.26 17.21
C PRO A 18 -15.49 21.33 17.85
N ARG A 19 -14.67 21.97 17.02
CA ARG A 19 -13.64 23.00 17.34
C ARG A 19 -14.06 24.05 18.39
N GLN A 20 -15.31 24.49 18.39
CA GLN A 20 -15.81 25.50 19.32
C GLN A 20 -15.91 25.00 20.77
N ILE A 21 -16.17 23.71 20.99
CA ILE A 21 -16.30 23.10 22.33
C ILE A 21 -14.93 22.87 22.95
N VAL A 22 -13.96 22.40 22.16
CA VAL A 22 -12.55 22.23 22.56
C VAL A 22 -11.98 23.57 23.04
N MET A 23 -12.16 24.64 22.25
CA MET A 23 -11.68 25.98 22.59
C MET A 23 -12.38 26.60 23.81
N GLN A 24 -13.67 26.33 24.00
CA GLN A 24 -14.45 26.87 25.13
C GLN A 24 -14.14 26.15 26.45
N ARG A 25 -13.74 24.87 26.40
CA ARG A 25 -13.38 24.07 27.58
C ARG A 25 -11.89 24.10 27.93
N MET A 26 -10.99 24.34 26.97
CA MET A 26 -9.60 24.68 27.29
C MET A 26 -9.49 25.97 28.11
N ARG A 27 -10.40 26.94 27.91
CA ARG A 27 -10.56 28.10 28.81
C ARG A 27 -11.04 27.70 30.21
N TYR A 28 -11.85 26.66 30.33
CA TYR A 28 -12.35 26.15 31.61
C TYR A 28 -11.25 25.43 32.42
N LEU A 29 -10.23 24.87 31.76
CA LEU A 29 -9.02 24.30 32.36
C LEU A 29 -7.95 25.36 32.73
N GLY A 30 -8.29 26.65 32.71
CA GLY A 30 -7.39 27.73 33.11
C GLY A 30 -6.33 28.12 32.07
N VAL A 31 -6.50 27.72 30.80
CA VAL A 31 -5.64 28.18 29.70
C VAL A 31 -6.22 29.48 29.12
N GLU A 32 -5.75 30.63 29.60
CA GLU A 32 -6.04 31.92 28.97
C GLU A 32 -5.06 32.19 27.82
N VAL A 33 -5.60 32.39 26.61
CA VAL A 33 -4.83 32.87 25.46
C VAL A 33 -4.78 34.40 25.54
N SER A 34 -3.76 34.93 26.22
CA SER A 34 -3.48 36.37 26.24
C SER A 34 -2.48 36.71 25.13
N SER A 35 -2.77 37.75 24.36
CA SER A 35 -1.81 38.41 23.47
C SER A 35 -1.03 39.43 24.29
N ALA A 36 0.22 39.12 24.63
CA ALA A 36 1.09 40.05 25.36
C ALA A 36 2.49 40.10 24.75
N SER A 37 2.96 41.34 24.60
CA SER A 37 4.26 41.78 24.08
C SER A 37 5.44 41.47 25.03
N TYR A 38 6.59 41.16 24.44
CA TYR A 38 7.86 40.80 25.09
C TYR A 38 8.43 41.91 26.00
N PRO A 39 8.95 41.57 27.20
CA PRO A 39 9.94 42.39 27.88
C PRO A 39 11.37 41.89 27.58
N SER A 40 12.27 42.84 27.34
CA SER A 40 13.72 42.59 27.26
C SER A 40 14.33 42.40 28.64
N SER A 41 15.29 41.51 28.77
CA SER A 41 16.18 41.47 29.93
C SER A 41 17.59 41.07 29.52
N ASP A 42 18.51 42.03 29.68
CA ASP A 42 19.96 41.83 29.69
C ASP A 42 20.36 41.16 31.01
N VAL A 43 21.16 40.09 30.94
CA VAL A 43 22.07 39.67 32.03
C VAL A 43 23.28 38.94 31.42
N ASP A 44 24.47 39.47 31.70
CA ASP A 44 25.78 38.87 31.38
C ASP A 44 26.15 37.73 32.36
N GLY A 45 26.86 36.72 31.86
CA GLY A 45 27.50 35.70 32.71
C GLY A 45 28.35 34.70 31.93
N ASP A 46 29.67 34.93 31.93
CA ASP A 46 30.71 34.02 31.43
C ASP A 46 30.86 32.77 32.31
N GLY A 47 31.09 31.62 31.68
CA GLY A 47 31.48 30.38 32.34
C GLY A 47 31.85 29.28 31.35
N ASP A 48 33.16 29.12 31.13
CA ASP A 48 33.79 28.13 30.25
C ASP A 48 33.84 26.74 30.92
N GLY A 49 33.53 25.68 30.16
CA GLY A 49 33.48 24.30 30.68
C GLY A 49 33.00 23.27 29.66
N ASP A 50 33.95 22.67 28.95
CA ASP A 50 33.78 21.65 27.91
C ASP A 50 33.63 20.23 28.49
N VAL A 51 32.39 19.69 28.51
CA VAL A 51 32.02 18.25 28.47
C VAL A 51 30.57 18.16 27.93
N THR A 52 30.31 17.24 26.97
CA THR A 52 29.06 17.03 26.20
C THR A 52 27.74 17.30 26.97
N SER A 53 27.10 18.44 26.67
CA SER A 53 26.12 19.11 27.56
C SER A 53 24.63 18.97 27.19
N LEU A 54 24.26 18.17 26.18
CA LEU A 54 22.87 18.15 25.70
C LEU A 54 21.88 17.49 26.67
N ASP A 55 22.25 16.34 27.26
CA ASP A 55 21.34 15.57 28.14
C ASP A 55 21.10 16.25 29.49
N LEU A 56 22.13 16.87 30.07
CA LEU A 56 22.01 17.63 31.33
C LEU A 56 21.20 18.91 31.15
N TYR A 57 21.28 19.54 29.97
CA TYR A 57 20.47 20.71 29.62
C TYR A 57 18.97 20.37 29.53
N PHE A 58 18.64 19.18 29.02
CA PHE A 58 17.25 18.73 28.95
C PHE A 58 16.64 18.39 30.30
N ILE A 59 17.46 17.91 31.24
CA ILE A 59 17.02 17.61 32.62
C ILE A 59 16.80 18.90 33.42
N SER A 60 17.60 19.95 33.23
CA SER A 60 17.44 21.22 33.97
C SER A 60 16.26 22.08 33.49
N ALA A 61 15.79 21.88 32.25
CA ALA A 61 14.72 22.70 31.64
C ALA A 61 13.29 22.23 31.98
N ILE A 62 13.13 21.12 32.70
CA ILE A 62 11.82 20.58 33.11
C ILE A 62 11.64 20.86 34.60
N GLY A 63 11.40 22.13 34.94
CA GLY A 63 10.73 22.42 36.21
C GLY A 63 9.31 21.86 36.16
N GLU A 64 8.83 21.28 37.27
CA GLU A 64 7.45 20.81 37.42
C GLU A 64 6.40 21.90 37.08
N ASP A 65 6.82 23.17 37.09
CA ASP A 65 6.05 24.35 36.69
C ASP A 65 5.69 24.41 35.21
N ALA A 66 6.34 23.67 34.30
CA ALA A 66 6.02 23.74 32.86
C ALA A 66 4.71 23.02 32.49
N VAL A 67 4.35 21.96 33.23
CA VAL A 67 3.11 21.20 33.00
C VAL A 67 1.98 21.73 33.90
N ASN A 68 2.30 22.17 35.12
CA ASN A 68 1.31 22.59 36.12
C ASN A 68 1.24 24.10 36.35
N GLY A 69 2.19 24.90 35.83
CA GLY A 69 2.23 26.35 36.02
C GLY A 69 1.43 27.13 34.97
N SER A 70 0.92 28.30 35.37
CA SER A 70 0.07 29.19 34.56
C SER A 70 0.81 29.96 33.45
N GLY A 71 2.12 29.75 33.28
CA GLY A 71 2.98 30.54 32.39
C GLY A 71 3.41 29.82 31.11
N GLY A 72 2.51 29.67 30.13
CA GLY A 72 2.88 29.17 28.80
C GLY A 72 1.69 28.95 27.87
N GLY A 73 1.82 29.40 26.62
CA GLY A 73 0.86 29.12 25.56
C GLY A 73 0.74 27.62 25.25
N LEU A 74 -0.35 27.21 24.60
CA LEU A 74 -0.65 25.80 24.31
C LEU A 74 0.47 25.10 23.52
N ALA A 75 1.06 25.77 22.52
CA ALA A 75 2.20 25.27 21.75
C ALA A 75 3.37 24.82 22.64
N LYS A 76 3.72 25.62 23.67
CA LYS A 76 4.79 25.30 24.63
C LYS A 76 4.48 24.02 25.42
N LYS A 77 3.23 23.85 25.85
CA LYS A 77 2.79 22.67 26.61
C LYS A 77 2.83 21.40 25.74
N LEU A 78 2.42 21.53 24.48
CA LEU A 78 2.46 20.45 23.49
C LEU A 78 3.90 20.01 23.16
N ILE A 79 4.84 20.94 23.04
CA ILE A 79 6.26 20.62 22.84
C ILE A 79 6.85 20.01 24.11
N ALA A 80 6.50 20.51 25.29
CA ALA A 80 6.93 19.94 26.56
C ALA A 80 6.46 18.48 26.73
N LEU A 81 5.25 18.16 26.25
CA LEU A 81 4.73 16.80 26.18
C LEU A 81 5.61 15.89 25.31
N LEU A 82 5.91 16.32 24.08
CA LEU A 82 6.78 15.56 23.17
C LEU A 82 8.17 15.36 23.76
N LYS A 83 8.74 16.43 24.31
CA LYS A 83 10.04 16.43 24.97
C LYS A 83 10.09 15.41 26.10
N ARG A 84 9.04 15.37 26.93
CA ARG A 84 8.93 14.40 28.03
C ARG A 84 8.85 12.97 27.50
N ALA A 85 8.01 12.72 26.50
CA ALA A 85 7.89 11.39 25.89
C ALA A 85 9.21 10.90 25.29
N HIS A 86 9.93 11.78 24.58
CA HIS A 86 11.25 11.47 24.02
C HIS A 86 12.28 11.17 25.12
N LEU A 87 12.34 11.97 26.19
CA LEU A 87 13.26 11.73 27.30
C LEU A 87 12.97 10.43 28.02
N ASP A 88 11.68 10.14 28.28
CA ASP A 88 11.29 8.88 28.90
C ASP A 88 11.69 7.69 28.01
N TRP A 89 11.55 7.79 26.68
CA TRP A 89 12.05 6.76 25.75
C TRP A 89 13.59 6.64 25.76
N SER A 90 14.31 7.75 25.54
CA SER A 90 15.77 7.78 25.46
C SER A 90 16.46 7.28 26.74
N LEU A 91 15.98 7.69 27.92
CA LEU A 91 16.50 7.20 29.21
C LEU A 91 16.31 5.69 29.35
N ASN A 92 15.18 5.16 28.89
CA ASN A 92 14.88 3.74 28.94
C ASN A 92 15.64 2.92 27.89
N CYS A 93 16.14 3.57 26.83
CA CYS A 93 17.10 2.96 25.92
C CYS A 93 18.51 2.92 26.54
N ASN A 94 18.94 3.99 27.22
CA ASN A 94 20.33 4.11 27.71
C ASN A 94 20.57 3.52 29.11
N THR A 95 19.53 3.15 29.86
CA THR A 95 19.69 2.57 31.20
C THR A 95 20.02 1.09 31.12
N PRO A 96 21.21 0.65 31.56
CA PRO A 96 21.51 -0.77 31.64
C PRO A 96 20.51 -1.40 32.62
N THR A 97 19.76 -2.39 32.16
CA THR A 97 18.81 -3.11 33.03
C THR A 97 19.59 -3.61 34.23
N PRO A 98 19.21 -3.29 35.48
CA PRO A 98 19.92 -3.79 36.64
C PRO A 98 19.90 -5.31 36.54
N VAL A 99 21.08 -5.91 36.42
CA VAL A 99 21.23 -7.36 36.43
C VAL A 99 20.74 -7.79 37.81
N VAL A 100 19.46 -8.16 37.90
CA VAL A 100 18.94 -8.84 39.08
C VAL A 100 19.87 -10.04 39.23
N PRO A 101 20.56 -10.22 40.36
CA PRO A 101 21.38 -11.38 40.57
C PRO A 101 20.45 -12.57 40.65
N VAL A 102 20.13 -13.15 39.50
CA VAL A 102 19.49 -14.44 39.40
C VAL A 102 20.54 -15.40 39.93
N THR A 103 20.26 -16.02 41.07
CA THR A 103 21.07 -17.10 41.64
C THR A 103 20.97 -18.30 40.70
N ILE A 104 21.68 -18.25 39.56
CA ILE A 104 21.64 -19.30 38.54
C ILE A 104 22.64 -20.37 38.92
N MET A 105 22.11 -21.54 39.26
CA MET A 105 22.84 -22.81 39.18
C MET A 105 23.44 -22.94 37.78
N LYS A 106 24.77 -23.05 37.72
CA LYS A 106 25.58 -23.17 36.50
C LYS A 106 25.01 -24.22 35.54
N THR A 107 24.33 -23.79 34.48
CA THR A 107 24.24 -24.54 33.22
C THR A 107 25.17 -23.86 32.21
N PRO A 108 26.17 -24.59 31.67
CA PRO A 108 26.95 -24.08 30.55
C PRO A 108 26.07 -24.14 29.30
N HIS A 109 26.16 -23.11 28.44
CA HIS A 109 25.39 -22.87 27.19
C HIS A 109 24.23 -21.87 27.23
N ALA A 110 24.26 -20.85 28.10
CA ALA A 110 23.46 -19.64 27.85
C ALA A 110 24.18 -18.79 26.79
N SER A 111 23.65 -18.80 25.56
CA SER A 111 24.05 -17.91 24.46
C SER A 111 23.94 -16.46 24.90
N SER A 112 24.87 -15.62 24.43
CA SER A 112 24.85 -14.18 24.67
C SER A 112 23.58 -13.58 24.07
N GLU A 113 22.54 -13.42 24.88
CA GLU A 113 21.37 -12.63 24.53
C GLU A 113 21.88 -11.23 24.14
N SER A 114 21.76 -10.89 22.85
CA SER A 114 22.34 -9.68 22.27
C SER A 114 21.88 -8.46 23.06
N LYS A 115 22.81 -7.58 23.45
CA LYS A 115 22.49 -6.30 24.10
C LYS A 115 21.48 -5.47 23.29
N ALA A 116 21.38 -5.70 21.97
CA ALA A 116 20.38 -5.07 21.11
C ALA A 116 18.94 -5.40 21.54
N MET A 117 18.66 -6.64 21.96
CA MET A 117 17.32 -7.04 22.41
C MET A 117 16.88 -6.35 23.71
N GLN A 118 17.81 -5.91 24.56
CA GLN A 118 17.45 -5.21 25.80
C GLN A 118 16.98 -3.77 25.56
N LEU A 119 17.39 -3.14 24.45
CA LEU A 119 17.03 -1.76 24.11
C LEU A 119 15.57 -1.60 23.64
N LEU A 120 14.99 -2.64 23.02
CA LEU A 120 13.61 -2.63 22.51
C LEU A 120 12.57 -3.14 23.52
N ARG A 121 13.01 -3.75 24.63
CA ARG A 121 12.13 -4.26 25.72
C ARG A 121 11.21 -3.20 26.33
N ASN A 122 11.44 -1.92 26.03
CA ASN A 122 10.63 -0.79 26.45
C ASN A 122 9.67 -0.29 25.35
N ARG A 123 9.10 -1.21 24.54
CA ARG A 123 8.03 -0.96 23.52
C ARG A 123 6.94 -0.01 24.01
N LYS A 124 6.59 -0.07 25.30
CA LYS A 124 5.66 0.86 25.95
C LYS A 124 6.04 2.34 25.78
N TYR A 125 7.31 2.69 25.94
CA TYR A 125 7.77 4.08 25.84
C TYR A 125 7.85 4.56 24.40
N MET A 126 8.26 3.67 23.48
CA MET A 126 8.20 3.95 22.04
C MET A 126 6.75 4.20 21.60
N HIS A 127 5.80 3.38 22.07
CA HIS A 127 4.38 3.58 21.81
C HIS A 127 3.86 4.92 22.34
N ILE A 128 4.26 5.33 23.55
CA ILE A 128 3.92 6.65 24.12
C ILE A 128 4.47 7.78 23.23
N LEU A 129 5.70 7.64 22.73
CA LEU A 129 6.31 8.61 21.83
C LEU A 129 5.56 8.68 20.48
N GLN A 130 5.20 7.54 19.90
CA GLN A 130 4.39 7.46 18.68
C GLN A 130 3.02 8.14 18.88
N LEU A 131 2.34 7.87 20.00
CA LEU A 131 1.06 8.52 20.35
C LEU A 131 1.21 10.04 20.48
N ALA A 132 2.26 10.51 21.15
CA ALA A 132 2.54 11.93 21.28
C ALA A 132 2.76 12.60 19.90
N LEU A 133 3.54 11.97 19.01
CA LEU A 133 3.75 12.49 17.65
C LEU A 133 2.45 12.51 16.82
N ARG A 134 1.68 11.41 16.82
CA ARG A 134 0.37 11.33 16.13
C ARG A 134 -0.59 12.41 16.62
N PHE A 135 -0.64 12.62 17.94
CA PHE A 135 -1.45 13.67 18.54
C PHE A 135 -1.05 15.06 18.05
N LEU A 136 0.25 15.36 18.02
CA LEU A 136 0.75 16.67 17.55
C LEU A 136 0.49 16.90 16.07
N ILE A 137 0.65 15.88 15.23
CA ILE A 137 0.30 15.92 13.81
C ILE A 137 -1.18 16.22 13.64
N LYS A 138 -2.05 15.53 14.40
CA LYS A 138 -3.50 15.76 14.37
C LYS A 138 -3.86 17.18 14.80
N VAL A 139 -3.26 17.69 15.88
CA VAL A 139 -3.45 19.06 16.35
C VAL A 139 -3.01 20.08 15.28
N ALA A 140 -1.84 19.91 14.69
CA ALA A 140 -1.33 20.80 13.65
C ALA A 140 -2.16 20.78 12.36
N LYS A 141 -2.74 19.61 11.99
CA LYS A 141 -3.69 19.51 10.87
C LYS A 141 -5.04 20.19 11.18
N LEU A 142 -5.52 20.10 12.42
CA LEU A 142 -6.79 20.71 12.84
C LEU A 142 -6.68 22.22 13.05
N ASP A 143 -5.55 22.70 13.56
CA ASP A 143 -5.25 24.11 13.72
C ASP A 143 -3.84 24.42 13.17
N PRO A 144 -3.75 24.81 11.88
CA PRO A 144 -2.47 25.14 11.26
C PRO A 144 -1.74 26.30 11.95
N THR A 145 -2.45 27.23 12.60
CA THR A 145 -1.83 28.35 13.31
C THR A 145 -1.10 27.84 14.55
N LEU A 146 -1.75 26.95 15.31
CA LEU A 146 -1.12 26.30 16.46
C LEU A 146 0.05 25.39 16.04
N GLY A 147 -0.08 24.71 14.90
CA GLY A 147 1.03 23.99 14.26
C GLY A 147 2.22 24.93 14.04
N GLU A 148 2.01 26.05 13.35
CA GLU A 148 3.05 27.06 13.13
C GLU A 148 3.64 27.61 14.43
N GLU A 149 2.83 27.86 15.46
CA GLU A 149 3.32 28.29 16.77
C GLU A 149 4.23 27.23 17.41
N MET A 150 3.85 25.95 17.34
CA MET A 150 4.70 24.85 17.82
C MET A 150 6.03 24.79 17.08
N ILE A 151 6.00 25.09 15.79
CA ILE A 151 7.19 25.10 14.95
C ILE A 151 8.08 26.31 15.27
N ARG A 152 7.50 27.49 15.48
CA ARG A 152 8.27 28.72 15.77
C ARG A 152 8.74 28.79 17.21
N PHE A 153 8.18 27.99 18.10
CA PHE A 153 8.54 28.02 19.51
C PHE A 153 10.00 27.59 19.71
N CYS A 154 10.84 28.58 20.00
CA CYS A 154 12.25 28.41 20.32
C CYS A 154 12.46 28.80 21.79
N THR A 155 12.99 27.89 22.62
CA THR A 155 13.43 28.25 23.97
C THR A 155 14.88 28.69 24.02
N THR A 156 15.63 28.49 22.93
CA THR A 156 17.06 28.71 22.88
C THR A 156 17.42 29.94 22.06
N TYR A 157 18.50 30.63 22.46
CA TYR A 157 19.11 31.74 21.70
C TYR A 157 19.61 31.32 20.31
N SER A 158 19.67 30.02 20.02
CA SER A 158 20.15 29.48 18.74
C SER A 158 19.21 29.77 17.55
N GLY A 159 17.99 30.25 17.81
CA GLY A 159 16.97 30.44 16.77
C GLY A 159 16.42 29.14 16.17
N THR A 160 16.85 27.99 16.68
CA THR A 160 16.33 26.68 16.26
C THR A 160 15.14 26.28 17.13
N SER A 161 14.06 25.88 16.46
CA SER A 161 12.85 25.36 17.09
C SER A 161 13.11 24.17 18.00
N ASP A 162 12.54 24.18 19.20
CA ASP A 162 12.62 23.04 20.13
C ASP A 162 12.03 21.78 19.51
N LEU A 163 10.96 21.92 18.73
CA LEU A 163 10.35 20.82 18.00
C LEU A 163 11.34 20.19 17.02
N MET A 164 12.05 21.01 16.26
CA MET A 164 13.03 20.53 15.28
C MET A 164 14.25 19.87 15.94
N ILE A 165 14.68 20.37 17.10
CA ILE A 165 15.74 19.74 17.90
C ILE A 165 15.27 18.36 18.36
N ILE A 166 14.10 18.25 18.99
CA ILE A 166 13.56 16.98 19.50
C ILE A 166 13.37 15.98 18.35
N SER A 167 12.77 16.41 17.24
CA SER A 167 12.59 15.56 16.06
C SER A 167 13.94 15.07 15.50
N SER A 168 14.99 15.89 15.53
CA SER A 168 16.31 15.48 15.05
C SER A 168 16.98 14.50 16.01
N CYS A 169 16.84 14.68 17.33
CA CYS A 169 17.28 13.70 18.33
C CYS A 169 16.58 12.34 18.15
N ILE A 170 15.26 12.33 17.89
CA ILE A 170 14.51 11.08 17.65
C ILE A 170 15.06 10.36 16.42
N LEU A 171 15.24 11.07 15.30
CA LEU A 171 15.79 10.48 14.07
C LEU A 171 17.22 9.96 14.26
N GLU A 172 18.05 10.68 15.02
CA GLU A 172 19.40 10.22 15.34
C GLU A 172 19.37 8.93 16.14
N HIS A 173 18.51 8.81 17.16
CA HIS A 173 18.33 7.56 17.90
C HIS A 173 17.83 6.43 17.01
N VAL A 174 16.83 6.67 16.15
CA VAL A 174 16.33 5.66 15.20
C VAL A 174 17.44 5.21 14.24
N ASN A 175 18.25 6.12 13.71
CA ASN A 175 19.38 5.77 12.84
C ASN A 175 20.48 5.01 13.58
N GLN A 176 20.76 5.37 14.84
CA GLN A 176 21.68 4.62 15.68
C GLN A 176 21.17 3.20 15.93
N PHE A 177 19.85 3.01 16.07
CA PHE A 177 19.24 1.69 16.13
C PHE A 177 19.48 0.93 14.83
N HIS A 178 19.10 1.47 13.67
CA HIS A 178 19.34 0.81 12.37
C HIS A 178 20.80 0.42 12.17
N SER A 179 21.77 1.26 12.58
CA SER A 179 23.20 0.97 12.40
C SER A 179 23.77 -0.11 13.33
N LYS A 180 23.10 -0.39 14.45
CA LYS A 180 23.54 -1.37 15.48
C LYS A 180 22.78 -2.70 15.37
N MET A 181 21.82 -2.78 14.46
CA MET A 181 20.99 -3.96 14.28
C MET A 181 21.67 -4.90 13.29
N ASP A 182 22.09 -6.07 13.80
CA ASP A 182 22.34 -7.26 12.97
C ASP A 182 20.98 -7.89 12.55
N ASP A 183 20.99 -8.86 11.65
CA ASP A 183 19.82 -9.57 11.06
C ASP A 183 18.85 -10.25 12.07
N ASP A 184 19.07 -10.13 13.39
CA ASP A 184 18.36 -10.84 14.45
C ASP A 184 17.16 -10.08 15.06
N LEU A 185 16.69 -8.98 14.45
CA LEU A 185 15.54 -8.25 15.00
C LEU A 185 14.22 -8.96 14.70
N ALA A 186 13.28 -8.86 15.65
CA ALA A 186 11.89 -9.11 15.31
C ALA A 186 11.42 -8.03 14.32
N GLU A 187 10.81 -8.44 13.22
CA GLU A 187 10.25 -7.56 12.19
C GLU A 187 9.32 -6.49 12.80
N GLU A 188 8.51 -6.86 13.80
CA GLU A 188 7.65 -5.94 14.54
C GLU A 188 8.37 -4.73 15.16
N ASP A 189 9.60 -4.92 15.64
CA ASP A 189 10.40 -3.84 16.24
C ASP A 189 10.98 -2.93 15.17
N PHE A 190 11.32 -3.49 14.01
CA PHE A 190 11.78 -2.73 12.85
C PHE A 190 10.64 -1.84 12.31
N ASP A 191 9.45 -2.41 12.14
CA ASP A 191 8.25 -1.69 11.72
C ASP A 191 7.92 -0.54 12.67
N ALA A 192 8.03 -0.76 13.97
CA ALA A 192 7.76 0.29 14.94
C ALA A 192 8.77 1.46 14.88
N LEU A 193 10.03 1.18 14.52
CA LEU A 193 11.05 2.21 14.28
C LEU A 193 10.79 2.98 12.97
N VAL A 194 10.38 2.28 11.91
CA VAL A 194 9.98 2.89 10.63
C VAL A 194 8.75 3.78 10.84
N ASP A 195 7.72 3.30 11.54
CA ASP A 195 6.55 4.08 11.94
C ASP A 195 6.95 5.36 12.71
N LEU A 196 7.89 5.23 13.65
CA LEU A 196 8.37 6.37 14.43
C LEU A 196 9.11 7.38 13.53
N GLN A 197 9.94 6.90 12.61
CA GLN A 197 10.64 7.72 11.65
C GLN A 197 9.66 8.50 10.75
N ASP A 198 8.64 7.82 10.23
CA ASP A 198 7.59 8.39 9.39
C ASP A 198 6.80 9.49 10.12
N LEU A 199 6.41 9.24 11.36
CA LEU A 199 5.72 10.25 12.18
C LEU A 199 6.57 11.50 12.40
N VAL A 200 7.88 11.33 12.63
CA VAL A 200 8.77 12.49 12.77
C VAL A 200 8.91 13.26 11.45
N TYR A 201 9.01 12.57 10.32
CA TYR A 201 9.06 13.22 9.01
C TYR A 201 7.74 13.92 8.67
N GLU A 202 6.60 13.32 8.98
CA GLU A 202 5.30 13.95 8.80
C GLU A 202 5.21 15.24 9.62
N LEU A 203 5.59 15.20 10.89
CA LEU A 203 5.61 16.38 11.76
C LEU A 203 6.57 17.48 11.25
N LYS A 204 7.74 17.09 10.72
CA LYS A 204 8.67 18.01 10.05
C LYS A 204 8.13 18.56 8.72
N SER A 205 7.30 17.81 8.01
CA SER A 205 6.70 18.29 6.75
C SER A 205 5.70 19.41 7.00
N LEU A 206 5.00 19.37 8.14
CA LEU A 206 4.12 20.45 8.60
C LEU A 206 4.91 21.71 8.98
N SER A 207 6.22 21.58 9.23
CA SER A 207 7.10 22.65 9.69
C SER A 207 7.83 23.43 8.63
N SER A 208 7.72 23.03 7.37
CA SER A 208 8.29 23.78 6.25
C SER A 208 7.42 25.00 5.97
N PRO A 209 7.92 26.24 6.17
CA PRO A 209 7.14 27.45 5.94
C PRO A 209 6.92 27.64 4.44
N SER A 210 5.83 27.08 3.92
CA SER A 210 5.33 27.42 2.59
C SER A 210 4.58 28.76 2.66
N SER A 211 5.31 29.83 2.29
CA SER A 211 4.80 30.99 1.55
C SER A 211 3.65 31.81 2.15
N SER A 212 3.99 32.76 3.01
CA SER A 212 3.23 34.01 3.14
C SER A 212 3.64 35.02 2.05
N SER A 213 3.40 34.69 0.77
CA SER A 213 3.14 35.69 -0.30
C SER A 213 2.70 35.04 -1.62
N LEU A 214 1.39 35.00 -1.87
CA LEU A 214 0.72 35.26 -3.16
C LEU A 214 1.07 34.46 -4.45
N SER A 215 1.58 33.22 -4.39
CA SER A 215 1.52 32.32 -5.57
C SER A 215 0.75 31.03 -5.25
N LEU A 216 -0.53 30.99 -5.65
CA LEU A 216 -1.34 29.78 -5.75
C LEU A 216 -0.74 28.83 -6.80
N SER A 217 0.24 28.00 -6.42
CA SER A 217 0.64 26.74 -7.12
C SER A 217 1.98 26.13 -6.64
N ALA A 218 2.30 26.15 -5.34
CA ALA A 218 3.47 25.42 -4.83
C ALA A 218 3.08 24.54 -3.66
N SER A 219 2.80 23.27 -3.99
CA SER A 219 2.56 22.17 -3.06
C SER A 219 3.77 21.91 -2.16
N SER A 220 3.50 21.63 -0.89
CA SER A 220 4.34 21.05 0.15
C SER A 220 5.60 20.34 -0.38
N GLN A 221 6.76 20.98 -0.24
CA GLN A 221 8.05 20.36 -0.57
C GLN A 221 8.42 19.37 0.54
N CYS A 222 7.96 18.13 0.36
CA CYS A 222 8.75 16.96 0.71
C CYS A 222 10.14 17.10 0.06
N MET A 223 11.21 16.57 0.66
CA MET A 223 12.56 16.60 0.08
C MET A 223 12.48 16.22 -1.41
N PRO A 224 13.00 17.06 -2.33
CA PRO A 224 13.03 16.70 -3.73
C PRO A 224 13.81 15.39 -3.86
N PHE A 225 13.25 14.45 -4.62
CA PHE A 225 13.96 13.23 -4.99
C PHE A 225 15.34 13.61 -5.53
N THR A 226 16.36 12.91 -5.04
CA THR A 226 17.70 12.95 -5.63
C THR A 226 17.60 12.64 -7.12
N ASP A 227 18.55 13.13 -7.93
CA ASP A 227 18.59 12.81 -9.36
C ASP A 227 18.66 11.30 -9.64
N ALA A 228 19.15 10.50 -8.68
CA ALA A 228 19.12 9.05 -8.74
C ALA A 228 17.69 8.51 -8.53
N GLU A 229 16.97 9.02 -7.52
CA GLU A 229 15.56 8.70 -7.29
C GLU A 229 14.64 9.20 -8.41
N LEU A 230 14.92 10.37 -9.01
CA LEU A 230 14.16 10.87 -10.16
C LEU A 230 14.41 10.03 -11.42
N ARG A 231 15.65 9.56 -11.63
CA ARG A 231 15.98 8.67 -12.74
C ARG A 231 15.41 7.26 -12.54
N SER A 232 15.33 6.77 -11.30
CA SER A 232 14.61 5.53 -10.99
C SER A 232 13.08 5.68 -11.12
N ARG A 233 12.58 6.93 -11.15
CA ARG A 233 11.16 7.29 -11.34
C ARG A 233 10.81 7.71 -12.77
N LEU A 234 11.71 7.51 -13.75
CA LEU A 234 11.27 7.42 -15.15
C LEU A 234 10.21 6.32 -15.25
N PRO A 235 9.26 6.40 -16.19
CA PRO A 235 8.29 5.33 -16.36
C PRO A 235 9.03 3.99 -16.46
N LEU A 236 8.72 3.07 -15.56
CA LEU A 236 9.27 1.73 -15.61
C LEU A 236 8.76 1.08 -16.90
N VAL A 237 9.67 0.44 -17.62
CA VAL A 237 9.37 -0.18 -18.91
C VAL A 237 9.51 -1.68 -18.74
N TYR A 238 8.39 -2.37 -18.72
CA TYR A 238 8.35 -3.83 -18.64
C TYR A 238 8.23 -4.40 -20.04
N LYS A 239 9.22 -5.20 -20.45
CA LYS A 239 9.23 -5.86 -21.76
C LYS A 239 8.89 -7.33 -21.56
N LEU A 240 7.60 -7.59 -21.45
CA LEU A 240 7.09 -8.90 -21.09
C LEU A 240 6.97 -9.78 -22.33
N SER A 241 7.50 -11.00 -22.25
CA SER A 241 7.44 -12.00 -23.31
C SER A 241 6.79 -13.29 -22.83
N SER A 242 6.17 -14.02 -23.78
CA SER A 242 5.73 -15.38 -23.53
C SER A 242 6.92 -16.29 -23.20
N VAL A 243 6.74 -17.13 -22.19
CA VAL A 243 7.76 -18.09 -21.72
C VAL A 243 8.12 -19.12 -22.80
N HIS A 244 7.21 -19.43 -23.73
CA HIS A 244 7.48 -20.41 -24.79
C HIS A 244 8.61 -20.00 -25.73
N ARG A 245 8.91 -18.70 -25.84
CA ARG A 245 9.90 -18.14 -26.75
C ARG A 245 11.34 -18.36 -26.30
N GLU A 246 11.61 -18.33 -24.99
CA GLU A 246 12.97 -18.27 -24.45
C GLU A 246 13.73 -19.60 -24.61
N LYS A 247 13.03 -20.74 -24.60
CA LYS A 247 13.66 -22.07 -24.74
C LYS A 247 14.02 -22.46 -26.17
N ASN A 248 13.72 -21.61 -27.15
CA ASN A 248 13.33 -22.13 -28.45
C ASN A 248 13.92 -21.41 -29.68
N ALA A 249 14.87 -20.48 -29.47
CA ALA A 249 15.63 -19.88 -30.58
C ALA A 249 16.38 -20.93 -31.44
N ASP A 250 16.70 -22.12 -30.92
CA ASP A 250 17.48 -23.15 -31.66
C ASP A 250 16.81 -24.54 -31.84
N SER A 251 15.73 -24.89 -31.11
CA SER A 251 15.16 -26.27 -31.12
C SER A 251 13.67 -26.40 -31.51
N GLU A 252 12.95 -25.29 -31.67
CA GLU A 252 11.48 -25.25 -31.59
C GLU A 252 10.71 -25.88 -32.75
N VAL A 253 11.30 -25.93 -33.96
CA VAL A 253 10.55 -26.38 -35.15
C VAL A 253 10.16 -27.86 -35.10
N LYS A 254 10.84 -28.68 -34.30
CA LYS A 254 10.58 -30.13 -34.21
C LYS A 254 9.61 -30.51 -33.08
N LEU A 255 9.72 -29.88 -31.91
CA LEU A 255 8.92 -30.25 -30.73
C LEU A 255 7.49 -29.71 -30.82
N ILE A 256 7.32 -28.49 -31.33
CA ILE A 256 5.98 -27.94 -31.61
C ILE A 256 5.26 -28.81 -32.63
N LYS A 257 5.94 -29.31 -33.68
CA LYS A 257 5.34 -30.26 -34.63
C LYS A 257 4.85 -31.56 -33.97
N GLN A 258 5.56 -32.08 -32.98
CA GLN A 258 5.16 -33.32 -32.28
C GLN A 258 4.03 -33.10 -31.28
N GLN A 259 4.09 -32.04 -30.46
CA GLN A 259 2.98 -31.69 -29.56
C GLN A 259 1.72 -31.25 -30.33
N TYR A 260 1.91 -30.62 -31.50
CA TYR A 260 0.85 -30.30 -32.45
C TYR A 260 0.17 -31.55 -32.99
N GLU A 261 0.92 -32.55 -33.46
CA GLU A 261 0.33 -33.80 -33.98
C GLU A 261 -0.35 -34.62 -32.87
N HIS A 262 0.17 -34.61 -31.64
CA HIS A 262 -0.49 -35.25 -30.49
C HIS A 262 -1.80 -34.53 -30.13
N ARG A 263 -1.82 -33.19 -30.07
CA ARG A 263 -3.04 -32.41 -29.83
C ARG A 263 -4.03 -32.53 -30.99
N LYS A 264 -3.56 -32.67 -32.22
CA LYS A 264 -4.39 -32.89 -33.41
C LYS A 264 -5.05 -34.28 -33.41
N GLN A 265 -4.38 -35.32 -32.88
CA GLN A 265 -5.01 -36.62 -32.65
C GLN A 265 -6.05 -36.58 -31.53
N THR A 266 -5.77 -35.86 -30.42
CA THR A 266 -6.75 -35.66 -29.36
C THR A 266 -7.94 -34.77 -29.80
N GLN A 267 -7.71 -33.81 -30.69
CA GLN A 267 -8.74 -32.93 -31.27
C GLN A 267 -9.48 -33.54 -32.46
N GLN A 268 -8.94 -34.51 -33.18
CA GLN A 268 -9.68 -35.23 -34.23
C GLN A 268 -10.83 -36.06 -33.64
N LEU A 269 -10.75 -36.47 -32.37
CA LEU A 269 -11.90 -37.01 -31.63
C LEU A 269 -12.91 -35.94 -31.16
N ALA A 270 -12.57 -34.65 -31.23
CA ALA A 270 -13.37 -33.54 -30.70
C ALA A 270 -13.82 -32.51 -31.77
N ARG A 271 -13.59 -32.76 -33.07
CA ARG A 271 -13.83 -31.77 -34.12
C ARG A 271 -15.26 -31.78 -34.65
N ALA A 272 -16.01 -30.76 -34.24
CA ALA A 272 -16.73 -29.89 -35.18
C ALA A 272 -16.74 -28.44 -34.65
N THR A 273 -16.06 -27.56 -35.39
CA THR A 273 -16.16 -26.07 -35.41
C THR A 273 -15.67 -25.25 -34.21
N CYS A 274 -14.40 -24.80 -34.25
CA CYS A 274 -14.01 -23.42 -33.94
C CYS A 274 -12.61 -23.10 -34.51
N ASP A 275 -12.42 -21.85 -34.94
CA ASP A 275 -11.33 -21.33 -35.77
C ASP A 275 -9.92 -21.47 -35.18
N TYR A 276 -8.98 -21.81 -36.06
CA TYR A 276 -7.60 -22.20 -35.73
C TYR A 276 -6.57 -21.08 -36.00
N SER A 277 -7.01 -19.90 -36.45
CA SER A 277 -6.14 -18.80 -36.88
C SER A 277 -5.58 -17.94 -35.74
N CYS A 278 -6.22 -17.89 -34.57
CA CYS A 278 -5.80 -17.02 -33.47
C CYS A 278 -4.52 -17.49 -32.73
N HIS A 279 -4.16 -18.77 -32.82
CA HIS A 279 -3.05 -19.33 -32.03
C HIS A 279 -1.65 -19.16 -32.65
N GLN A 280 -1.52 -18.80 -33.93
CA GLN A 280 -0.20 -18.75 -34.58
C GLN A 280 0.53 -17.40 -34.41
N ASN A 281 -0.18 -16.29 -34.19
CA ASN A 281 0.46 -14.99 -33.99
C ASN A 281 0.82 -14.71 -32.53
N ALA A 282 0.08 -15.29 -31.57
CA ALA A 282 0.29 -15.05 -30.13
C ALA A 282 1.66 -15.54 -29.61
N ALA A 283 2.27 -16.55 -30.25
CA ALA A 283 3.51 -17.15 -29.76
C ALA A 283 4.76 -16.24 -29.87
N THR A 284 4.67 -15.08 -30.53
CA THR A 284 5.82 -14.17 -30.72
C THR A 284 5.64 -12.76 -30.14
N ALA A 285 4.49 -12.48 -29.54
CA ALA A 285 4.19 -11.15 -29.02
C ALA A 285 5.05 -10.85 -27.78
N THR A 286 5.90 -9.83 -27.90
CA THR A 286 6.46 -9.12 -26.74
C THR A 286 5.57 -7.91 -26.51
N THR A 287 5.03 -7.78 -25.31
CA THR A 287 4.21 -6.64 -24.92
C THR A 287 5.08 -5.71 -24.08
N THR A 288 5.14 -4.43 -24.46
CA THR A 288 5.84 -3.40 -23.68
C THR A 288 4.80 -2.62 -22.88
N ILE A 289 4.95 -2.61 -21.56
CA ILE A 289 4.07 -1.87 -20.64
C ILE A 289 4.87 -0.76 -19.97
N TYR A 290 4.30 0.43 -19.95
CA TYR A 290 4.87 1.62 -19.31
C TYR A 290 4.15 1.90 -17.99
N ILE A 291 4.88 2.04 -16.89
CA ILE A 291 4.31 2.34 -15.58
C ILE A 291 4.92 3.65 -15.07
N ASP A 292 4.12 4.71 -15.01
CA ASP A 292 4.52 5.96 -14.36
C ASP A 292 4.48 5.74 -12.84
N GLN A 293 5.63 5.94 -12.20
CA GLN A 293 5.71 5.88 -10.74
C GLN A 293 5.22 7.21 -10.14
N VAL A 294 4.56 7.12 -8.98
CA VAL A 294 4.12 8.33 -8.28
C VAL A 294 5.33 9.13 -7.83
N ARG A 295 5.42 10.37 -8.33
CA ARG A 295 6.52 11.32 -8.06
C ARG A 295 6.38 12.07 -6.75
N LYS A 296 5.47 11.70 -5.88
CA LYS A 296 5.35 12.26 -4.53
C LYS A 296 5.71 11.17 -3.55
N ARG A 297 6.61 11.48 -2.60
CA ARG A 297 6.92 10.58 -1.50
C ARG A 297 5.66 10.45 -0.65
N GLN A 298 5.19 9.24 -0.39
CA GLN A 298 4.16 9.01 0.60
C GLN A 298 4.82 8.37 1.84
N SER A 299 4.10 8.18 2.93
CA SER A 299 4.63 7.44 4.09
C SER A 299 4.74 5.95 3.74
N ALA A 300 5.56 5.18 4.47
CA ALA A 300 5.90 3.80 4.15
C ALA A 300 4.67 2.89 3.96
N GLN A 301 3.61 3.11 4.75
CA GLN A 301 2.34 2.36 4.63
C GLN A 301 1.49 2.72 3.42
N VAL A 302 1.64 3.93 2.87
CA VAL A 302 0.88 4.40 1.70
C VAL A 302 1.64 4.13 0.40
N ASP A 303 2.96 3.91 0.48
CA ASP A 303 3.84 3.67 -0.66
C ASP A 303 3.67 2.27 -1.30
N VAL A 304 3.06 1.30 -0.61
CA VAL A 304 2.93 -0.09 -1.09
C VAL A 304 2.16 -0.23 -2.40
N GLY A 305 1.23 0.68 -2.69
CA GLY A 305 0.46 0.70 -3.93
C GLY A 305 1.20 1.32 -5.12
N PHE A 306 2.40 1.89 -4.91
CA PHE A 306 3.18 2.59 -5.96
C PHE A 306 4.47 1.89 -6.35
N VAL A 307 4.77 0.76 -5.71
CA VAL A 307 5.91 -0.09 -6.08
C VAL A 307 5.46 -1.25 -6.96
N MET A 308 6.40 -1.83 -7.70
CA MET A 308 6.14 -3.06 -8.44
C MET A 308 6.44 -4.26 -7.56
N TRP A 309 5.51 -5.20 -7.49
CA TRP A 309 5.70 -6.44 -6.74
C TRP A 309 6.07 -7.61 -7.68
N PRO A 310 6.90 -8.57 -7.23
CA PRO A 310 7.31 -9.73 -8.03
C PRO A 310 6.11 -10.51 -8.60
N SER A 311 5.07 -10.69 -7.77
CA SER A 311 3.83 -11.37 -8.14
C SER A 311 3.13 -10.74 -9.35
N ALA A 312 3.17 -9.41 -9.49
CA ALA A 312 2.54 -8.70 -10.59
C ALA A 312 3.28 -8.93 -11.92
N ILE A 313 4.61 -8.97 -11.89
CA ILE A 313 5.45 -9.29 -13.05
C ILE A 313 5.17 -10.73 -13.49
N VAL A 314 5.18 -11.68 -12.55
CA VAL A 314 4.93 -13.10 -12.83
C VAL A 314 3.55 -13.34 -13.41
N LEU A 315 2.50 -12.77 -12.80
CA LEU A 315 1.13 -12.93 -13.31
C LEU A 315 0.98 -12.32 -14.71
N SER A 316 1.63 -11.18 -14.98
CA SER A 316 1.61 -10.55 -16.31
C SER A 316 2.31 -11.40 -17.37
N ARG A 317 3.49 -11.98 -17.06
CA ARG A 317 4.18 -12.93 -17.96
C ARG A 317 3.35 -14.20 -18.19
N TRP A 318 2.69 -14.69 -17.14
CA TRP A 318 1.79 -15.83 -17.25
C TRP A 318 0.58 -15.51 -18.16
N LEU A 319 -0.01 -14.32 -18.06
CA LEU A 319 -1.11 -13.90 -18.94
C LEU A 319 -0.69 -13.83 -20.40
N ILE A 320 0.48 -13.27 -20.69
CA ILE A 320 1.03 -13.23 -22.07
C ILE A 320 1.27 -14.65 -22.60
N THR A 321 1.63 -15.59 -21.73
CA THR A 321 1.77 -17.00 -22.08
C THR A 321 0.41 -17.69 -22.26
N ASN A 322 -0.63 -17.21 -21.60
CA ASN A 322 -1.96 -17.83 -21.57
C ASN A 322 -3.09 -16.85 -21.96
N PRO A 323 -3.04 -16.16 -23.11
CA PRO A 323 -4.03 -15.12 -23.46
C PRO A 323 -5.44 -15.68 -23.64
N HIS A 324 -5.57 -16.98 -23.88
CA HIS A 324 -6.84 -17.69 -24.03
C HIS A 324 -7.76 -17.58 -22.81
N VAL A 325 -7.21 -17.31 -21.61
CA VAL A 325 -8.02 -17.13 -20.40
C VAL A 325 -8.87 -15.87 -20.43
N LEU A 326 -8.49 -14.89 -21.26
CA LEU A 326 -9.22 -13.64 -21.46
C LEU A 326 -10.32 -13.75 -22.53
N VAL A 327 -10.49 -14.94 -23.13
CA VAL A 327 -11.50 -15.19 -24.16
C VAL A 327 -12.53 -16.16 -23.62
N LYS A 328 -13.82 -15.81 -23.75
CA LYS A 328 -14.88 -16.77 -23.47
C LYS A 328 -14.83 -17.90 -24.47
N THR A 329 -14.47 -19.10 -24.03
CA THR A 329 -14.85 -20.31 -24.74
C THR A 329 -16.37 -20.44 -24.64
N THR A 330 -17.09 -20.00 -25.67
CA THR A 330 -18.52 -20.30 -25.78
C THR A 330 -18.66 -21.81 -25.66
N GLY A 331 -19.32 -22.27 -24.59
CA GLY A 331 -19.63 -23.69 -24.43
C GLY A 331 -20.32 -24.20 -25.70
N LYS A 332 -20.06 -25.47 -26.04
CA LYS A 332 -20.59 -26.14 -27.24
C LYS A 332 -22.01 -25.66 -27.56
N LYS A 333 -22.23 -25.30 -28.83
CA LYS A 333 -23.45 -24.68 -29.40
C LYS A 333 -24.77 -25.36 -29.04
N ASP A 334 -24.73 -26.56 -28.49
CA ASP A 334 -25.85 -27.47 -28.32
C ASP A 334 -26.95 -26.97 -27.36
N GLU A 335 -26.72 -25.94 -26.54
CA GLU A 335 -27.75 -25.34 -25.64
C GLU A 335 -28.17 -23.91 -26.00
N ALA A 336 -27.53 -23.26 -26.99
CA ALA A 336 -27.72 -21.83 -27.24
C ALA A 336 -28.71 -21.51 -28.38
N GLU A 337 -29.04 -22.47 -29.25
CA GLU A 337 -29.89 -22.24 -30.43
C GLU A 337 -31.34 -21.87 -30.08
N GLU A 338 -31.83 -22.16 -28.88
CA GLU A 338 -33.26 -21.98 -28.57
C GLU A 338 -33.64 -20.55 -28.14
N SER A 339 -32.67 -19.65 -27.89
CA SER A 339 -32.97 -18.32 -27.33
C SER A 339 -32.91 -17.15 -28.31
N GLY A 340 -32.38 -17.32 -29.53
CA GLY A 340 -32.40 -16.30 -30.60
C GLY A 340 -31.73 -14.95 -30.27
N ILE A 341 -31.08 -14.82 -29.11
CA ILE A 341 -30.38 -13.61 -28.69
C ILE A 341 -28.90 -13.79 -29.04
N GLU A 342 -28.39 -12.99 -29.97
CA GLU A 342 -26.96 -12.85 -30.25
C GLU A 342 -26.24 -12.42 -28.96
N LYS A 343 -25.71 -13.40 -28.23
CA LYS A 343 -24.96 -13.16 -27.00
C LYS A 343 -23.55 -12.73 -27.39
N SER A 344 -23.32 -11.42 -27.35
CA SER A 344 -21.97 -10.85 -27.43
C SER A 344 -21.07 -11.53 -26.38
N SER A 345 -20.00 -12.17 -26.85
CA SER A 345 -19.10 -13.03 -26.07
C SER A 345 -17.98 -12.26 -25.39
N SER A 346 -18.22 -11.02 -24.95
CA SER A 346 -17.20 -10.23 -24.27
C SER A 346 -16.90 -10.84 -22.89
N CYS A 347 -15.61 -11.13 -22.63
CA CYS A 347 -15.11 -11.52 -21.33
C CYS A 347 -14.88 -10.26 -20.48
N THR A 348 -15.49 -10.17 -19.31
CA THR A 348 -15.22 -9.10 -18.35
C THR A 348 -14.19 -9.56 -17.32
N VAL A 349 -13.21 -8.70 -17.07
CA VAL A 349 -12.04 -8.94 -16.23
C VAL A 349 -12.04 -7.92 -15.08
N LEU A 350 -11.73 -8.38 -13.87
CA LEU A 350 -11.53 -7.53 -12.69
C LEU A 350 -10.13 -7.77 -12.14
N GLU A 351 -9.33 -6.72 -11.97
CA GLU A 351 -8.08 -6.79 -11.19
C GLU A 351 -8.33 -6.29 -9.77
N LEU A 352 -7.97 -7.09 -8.76
CA LEU A 352 -8.05 -6.73 -7.33
C LEU A 352 -6.69 -6.25 -6.84
N GLY A 353 -6.67 -5.15 -6.08
CA GLY A 353 -5.46 -4.64 -5.41
C GLY A 353 -4.34 -4.35 -6.40
N ALA A 354 -4.67 -3.58 -7.43
CA ALA A 354 -3.85 -3.46 -8.63
C ALA A 354 -2.52 -2.73 -8.40
N GLY A 355 -2.40 -1.90 -7.35
CA GLY A 355 -1.21 -1.09 -7.11
C GLY A 355 -0.87 -0.25 -8.34
N CYS A 356 0.26 -0.55 -9.00
CA CYS A 356 0.65 0.13 -10.22
C CYS A 356 -0.21 -0.18 -11.47
N GLY A 357 -1.05 -1.23 -11.44
CA GLY A 357 -1.94 -1.65 -12.52
C GLY A 357 -1.30 -2.50 -13.62
N LEU A 358 -0.12 -3.10 -13.37
CA LEU A 358 0.62 -3.85 -14.40
C LEU A 358 -0.21 -5.00 -14.99
N VAL A 359 -0.91 -5.77 -14.16
CA VAL A 359 -1.60 -6.98 -14.60
C VAL A 359 -2.82 -6.63 -15.44
N GLY A 360 -3.65 -5.69 -15.00
CA GLY A 360 -4.85 -5.26 -15.73
C GLY A 360 -4.51 -4.50 -17.02
N ILE A 361 -3.44 -3.71 -17.03
CA ILE A 361 -2.97 -3.06 -18.27
C ILE A 361 -2.45 -4.12 -19.25
N THR A 362 -1.73 -5.14 -18.77
CA THR A 362 -1.30 -6.29 -19.60
C THR A 362 -2.51 -7.02 -20.18
N ALA A 363 -3.52 -7.33 -19.37
CA ALA A 363 -4.76 -7.96 -19.84
C ALA A 363 -5.48 -7.09 -20.89
N SER A 364 -5.48 -5.76 -20.70
CA SER A 364 -6.09 -4.81 -21.63
C SER A 364 -5.37 -4.79 -22.98
N HIS A 365 -4.03 -4.85 -23.00
CA HIS A 365 -3.25 -4.99 -24.23
C HIS A 365 -3.59 -6.27 -24.98
N LEU A 366 -3.61 -7.41 -24.28
CA LEU A 366 -3.94 -8.70 -24.89
C LEU A 366 -5.36 -8.69 -25.48
N LEU A 367 -6.33 -8.11 -24.76
CA LEU A 367 -7.69 -7.95 -25.26
C LEU A 367 -7.76 -7.00 -26.45
N LYS A 368 -6.95 -5.93 -26.50
CA LYS A 368 -6.85 -5.03 -27.65
C LYS A 368 -6.39 -5.80 -28.90
N GLU A 369 -5.37 -6.63 -28.76
CA GLU A 369 -4.86 -7.46 -29.86
C GLU A 369 -5.88 -8.50 -30.32
N ILE A 370 -6.59 -9.14 -29.38
CA ILE A 370 -7.62 -10.14 -29.69
C ILE A 370 -8.84 -9.50 -30.39
N THR A 371 -9.22 -8.29 -30.00
CA THR A 371 -10.45 -7.62 -30.50
C THR A 371 -10.23 -6.77 -31.76
N GLN A 372 -8.98 -6.41 -32.10
CA GLN A 372 -8.66 -5.66 -33.31
C GLN A 372 -9.07 -6.34 -34.62
N GLU A 373 -9.39 -7.64 -34.60
CA GLU A 373 -9.95 -8.36 -35.74
C GLU A 373 -11.44 -8.04 -35.99
N GLU A 374 -12.14 -7.42 -35.03
CA GLU A 374 -13.55 -7.04 -35.13
C GLU A 374 -13.71 -5.56 -35.59
N ASP A 375 -14.75 -5.27 -36.39
CA ASP A 375 -15.01 -3.95 -37.00
C ASP A 375 -14.90 -2.77 -35.99
N GLU A 376 -14.00 -1.82 -36.26
CA GLU A 376 -13.72 -0.61 -35.43
C GLU A 376 -15.00 0.18 -35.05
N LYS A 377 -16.05 0.09 -35.87
CA LYS A 377 -17.32 0.81 -35.66
C LYS A 377 -18.16 0.26 -34.51
N GLU A 378 -18.03 -1.03 -34.17
CA GLU A 378 -18.75 -1.62 -33.03
C GLU A 378 -18.02 -1.43 -31.71
N GLN A 379 -16.69 -1.29 -31.74
CA GLN A 379 -15.87 -1.19 -30.53
C GLN A 379 -16.22 0.03 -29.66
N GLN A 380 -16.61 1.16 -30.26
CA GLN A 380 -16.91 2.39 -29.52
C GLN A 380 -18.14 2.32 -28.59
N LYS A 381 -18.99 1.29 -28.70
CA LYS A 381 -20.21 1.17 -27.88
C LYS A 381 -20.12 0.12 -26.78
N ARG A 382 -19.04 -0.66 -26.72
CA ARG A 382 -18.94 -1.76 -25.76
C ARG A 382 -18.50 -1.23 -24.39
N PRO A 383 -19.05 -1.77 -23.29
CA PRO A 383 -18.55 -1.45 -21.96
C PRO A 383 -17.07 -1.87 -21.84
N PRO A 384 -16.32 -1.25 -20.90
CA PRO A 384 -14.94 -1.65 -20.65
C PRO A 384 -14.87 -3.13 -20.29
N LEU A 385 -13.84 -3.79 -20.80
CA LEU A 385 -13.62 -5.21 -20.60
C LEU A 385 -12.79 -5.49 -19.35
N VAL A 386 -11.98 -4.52 -18.90
CA VAL A 386 -11.11 -4.65 -17.74
C VAL A 386 -11.43 -3.57 -16.72
N ILE A 387 -11.75 -3.99 -15.49
CA ILE A 387 -11.97 -3.11 -14.34
C ILE A 387 -10.77 -3.26 -13.41
N ILE A 388 -9.96 -2.22 -13.29
CA ILE A 388 -8.77 -2.22 -12.44
C ILE A 388 -9.12 -1.56 -11.11
N THR A 389 -8.88 -2.25 -10.00
CA THR A 389 -9.34 -1.78 -8.68
C THR A 389 -8.27 -1.71 -7.62
N ASP A 390 -8.46 -0.76 -6.71
CA ASP A 390 -7.66 -0.53 -5.52
C ASP A 390 -8.53 0.19 -4.47
N VAL A 391 -8.07 0.23 -3.22
CA VAL A 391 -8.74 0.95 -2.13
C VAL A 391 -8.25 2.40 -2.02
N ASN A 392 -7.02 2.67 -2.46
CA ASN A 392 -6.38 3.97 -2.29
C ASN A 392 -6.62 4.91 -3.49
N ASP A 393 -7.26 6.04 -3.23
CA ASP A 393 -7.61 7.05 -4.25
C ASP A 393 -6.39 7.55 -5.05
N LEU A 394 -5.23 7.74 -4.40
CA LEU A 394 -4.00 8.17 -5.08
C LEU A 394 -3.43 7.08 -5.98
N VAL A 395 -3.62 5.80 -5.61
CA VAL A 395 -3.26 4.65 -6.43
C VAL A 395 -4.17 4.58 -7.65
N LEU A 396 -5.47 4.76 -7.48
CA LEU A 396 -6.45 4.82 -8.58
C LEU A 396 -6.16 5.95 -9.58
N GLU A 397 -5.76 7.13 -9.11
CA GLU A 397 -5.28 8.22 -9.98
C GLU A 397 -4.05 7.81 -10.78
N ASN A 398 -3.12 7.08 -10.15
CA ASN A 398 -1.92 6.60 -10.83
C ASN A 398 -2.24 5.55 -11.89
N ILE A 399 -3.08 4.57 -11.55
CA ILE A 399 -3.57 3.55 -12.49
C ILE A 399 -4.24 4.24 -13.69
N THR A 400 -5.06 5.28 -13.45
CA THR A 400 -5.70 6.04 -14.53
C THR A 400 -4.67 6.66 -15.47
N ARG A 401 -3.58 7.25 -14.94
CA ARG A 401 -2.48 7.77 -15.78
C ARG A 401 -1.78 6.65 -16.56
N ASN A 402 -1.53 5.50 -15.92
CA ASN A 402 -0.89 4.35 -16.57
C ASN A 402 -1.76 3.75 -17.69
N ILE A 403 -3.09 3.70 -17.52
CA ILE A 403 -4.02 3.28 -18.57
C ILE A 403 -3.91 4.18 -19.81
N HIS A 404 -3.83 5.50 -19.61
CA HIS A 404 -3.68 6.45 -20.72
C HIS A 404 -2.28 6.36 -21.35
N LEU A 405 -1.24 6.18 -20.53
CA LEU A 405 0.14 6.04 -20.99
C LEU A 405 0.32 4.84 -21.94
N ASN A 406 -0.46 3.78 -21.74
CA ASN A 406 -0.42 2.56 -22.55
C ASN A 406 -1.48 2.51 -23.66
N ASP A 407 -2.25 3.59 -23.87
CA ASP A 407 -3.31 3.64 -24.91
C ASP A 407 -4.33 2.50 -24.79
N VAL A 408 -4.75 2.17 -23.56
CA VAL A 408 -5.77 1.12 -23.28
C VAL A 408 -7.04 1.67 -22.61
N ALA A 409 -7.21 3.00 -22.60
CA ALA A 409 -8.36 3.67 -21.98
C ALA A 409 -9.73 3.29 -22.58
N SER A 410 -9.77 2.75 -23.81
CA SER A 410 -11.00 2.23 -24.43
C SER A 410 -11.43 0.86 -23.91
N LEU A 411 -10.54 0.13 -23.22
CA LEU A 411 -10.77 -1.23 -22.75
C LEU A 411 -10.74 -1.34 -21.22
N ALA A 412 -10.04 -0.43 -20.56
CA ALA A 412 -9.83 -0.44 -19.13
C ALA A 412 -10.52 0.75 -18.45
N THR A 413 -11.12 0.49 -17.29
CA THR A 413 -11.56 1.52 -16.35
C THR A 413 -11.01 1.27 -14.95
N VAL A 414 -11.09 2.29 -14.10
CA VAL A 414 -10.65 2.22 -12.71
C VAL A 414 -11.87 2.30 -11.80
N SER A 415 -11.89 1.48 -10.75
CA SER A 415 -12.93 1.56 -9.72
C SER A 415 -12.35 1.38 -8.33
N LYS A 416 -12.87 2.12 -7.36
CA LYS A 416 -12.54 1.92 -5.95
C LYS A 416 -13.21 0.66 -5.43
N LEU A 417 -12.44 -0.20 -4.79
CA LEU A 417 -12.91 -1.46 -4.22
C LEU A 417 -12.19 -1.67 -2.88
N ASP A 418 -12.98 -1.88 -1.83
CA ASP A 418 -12.49 -2.35 -0.55
C ASP A 418 -12.89 -3.82 -0.38
N PHE A 419 -11.90 -4.72 -0.34
CA PHE A 419 -12.14 -6.17 -0.22
C PHE A 419 -12.85 -6.51 1.10
N TYR A 420 -12.63 -5.71 2.14
CA TYR A 420 -13.22 -5.90 3.46
C TYR A 420 -14.71 -5.58 3.51
N ALA A 421 -15.22 -4.84 2.52
CA ALA A 421 -16.64 -4.53 2.41
C ALA A 421 -17.47 -5.70 1.83
N GLN A 422 -16.83 -6.74 1.28
CA GLN A 422 -17.53 -7.86 0.66
C GLN A 422 -18.00 -8.88 1.70
N THR A 423 -19.14 -9.51 1.42
CA THR A 423 -19.80 -10.39 2.39
C THR A 423 -19.38 -11.85 2.21
N GLY A 424 -19.04 -12.27 1.00
CA GLY A 424 -18.84 -13.67 0.62
C GLY A 424 -20.12 -14.49 0.60
N CYS A 425 -21.27 -13.84 0.70
CA CYS A 425 -22.59 -14.46 0.78
C CYS A 425 -23.53 -13.92 -0.30
N ASN A 426 -23.04 -13.14 -1.27
CA ASN A 426 -23.91 -12.47 -2.21
C ASN A 426 -24.39 -13.41 -3.33
N TYR A 427 -25.53 -14.05 -3.10
CA TYR A 427 -26.19 -14.93 -4.07
C TYR A 427 -26.62 -14.20 -5.35
N SER A 428 -26.76 -12.87 -5.33
CA SER A 428 -27.01 -12.10 -6.55
C SER A 428 -25.82 -12.10 -7.50
N GLY A 429 -24.64 -12.49 -7.01
CA GLY A 429 -23.37 -12.42 -7.73
C GLY A 429 -22.89 -11.00 -7.93
N LYS A 430 -23.44 -10.00 -7.24
CA LYS A 430 -22.96 -8.62 -7.36
C LYS A 430 -21.87 -8.35 -6.35
N TRP A 431 -20.83 -7.62 -6.75
CA TRP A 431 -19.81 -7.14 -5.81
C TRP A 431 -20.03 -5.66 -5.51
N ILE A 432 -19.55 -5.21 -4.36
CA ILE A 432 -19.78 -3.84 -3.90
C ILE A 432 -18.58 -2.98 -4.29
N SER A 433 -18.80 -1.94 -5.10
CA SER A 433 -17.82 -0.89 -5.31
C SER A 433 -17.98 0.21 -4.25
N SER A 434 -16.87 0.63 -3.67
CA SER A 434 -16.82 1.64 -2.62
C SER A 434 -16.77 3.02 -3.26
N GLY A 435 -17.91 3.52 -3.79
CA GLY A 435 -18.08 4.89 -4.29
C GLY A 435 -16.91 5.44 -5.14
N GLY A 436 -17.02 5.35 -6.47
CA GLY A 436 -15.91 5.77 -7.34
C GLY A 436 -15.48 7.23 -7.13
N MET A 437 -14.18 7.50 -7.28
CA MET A 437 -13.72 8.82 -7.68
C MET A 437 -14.61 9.27 -8.84
N ASN A 438 -15.24 10.44 -8.73
CA ASN A 438 -15.91 11.10 -9.85
C ASN A 438 -14.83 11.48 -10.89
N THR A 439 -14.24 10.51 -11.58
CA THR A 439 -13.53 10.73 -12.83
C THR A 439 -14.60 11.30 -13.74
N GLY A 440 -14.52 12.59 -14.05
CA GLY A 440 -15.57 13.40 -14.70
C GLY A 440 -16.05 12.94 -16.09
N MET A 441 -15.83 11.67 -16.47
CA MET A 441 -16.45 10.96 -17.57
C MET A 441 -17.70 10.17 -17.14
N ARG A 442 -18.53 10.73 -16.25
CA ARG A 442 -19.97 10.40 -16.37
C ARG A 442 -20.40 11.00 -17.70
N ASN A 443 -20.65 10.13 -18.68
CA ASN A 443 -21.36 10.49 -19.91
C ASN A 443 -22.54 11.39 -19.52
N ALA A 444 -22.63 12.57 -20.12
CA ALA A 444 -23.58 13.64 -19.80
C ALA A 444 -25.07 13.30 -20.04
N TRP A 445 -25.44 12.03 -19.93
CA TRP A 445 -26.79 11.52 -20.08
C TRP A 445 -27.26 11.02 -18.70
N GLN A 446 -28.10 11.83 -18.05
CA GLN A 446 -28.91 11.53 -16.86
C GLN A 446 -28.22 11.54 -15.47
N ALA A 447 -27.71 12.69 -15.03
CA ALA A 447 -27.74 12.98 -13.60
C ALA A 447 -28.01 14.47 -13.36
N ASP A 448 -29.18 14.74 -12.78
CA ASP A 448 -29.60 16.05 -12.27
C ASP A 448 -28.66 16.46 -11.13
N ALA A 449 -28.06 17.63 -11.24
CA ALA A 449 -26.83 18.01 -10.51
C ALA A 449 -27.06 18.51 -9.07
N THR A 450 -28.09 18.03 -8.37
CA THR A 450 -28.48 18.56 -7.04
C THR A 450 -28.46 17.55 -5.89
N GLU A 451 -28.16 16.28 -6.13
CA GLU A 451 -27.99 15.32 -5.05
C GLU A 451 -26.53 15.31 -4.58
N THR A 452 -26.31 15.87 -3.40
CA THR A 452 -25.08 15.70 -2.63
C THR A 452 -24.78 14.21 -2.52
N VAL A 453 -23.59 13.82 -2.98
CA VAL A 453 -23.14 12.43 -2.93
C VAL A 453 -22.97 12.05 -1.45
N ASP A 454 -23.97 11.39 -0.88
CA ASP A 454 -23.83 10.76 0.43
C ASP A 454 -22.68 9.76 0.34
N GLU A 455 -21.68 9.91 1.21
CA GLU A 455 -20.47 9.07 1.33
C GLU A 455 -20.78 7.59 1.67
N GLY A 456 -22.05 7.18 1.64
CA GLY A 456 -22.53 5.82 1.85
C GLY A 456 -23.08 5.10 0.62
N ASN A 457 -23.04 5.69 -0.59
CA ASN A 457 -23.55 5.02 -1.79
C ASN A 457 -22.59 3.94 -2.30
N GLN A 458 -22.68 2.76 -1.68
CA GLN A 458 -22.15 1.50 -2.20
C GLN A 458 -22.93 1.09 -3.45
N PHE A 459 -22.23 0.88 -4.57
CA PHE A 459 -22.88 0.46 -5.82
C PHE A 459 -22.61 -1.02 -6.09
N ALA A 460 -23.69 -1.79 -6.23
CA ALA A 460 -23.63 -3.18 -6.62
C ALA A 460 -23.28 -3.29 -8.12
N GLN A 461 -22.14 -3.92 -8.41
CA GLN A 461 -21.60 -4.16 -9.74
C GLN A 461 -21.92 -5.58 -10.20
N ASP A 462 -22.06 -5.79 -11.50
CA ASP A 462 -22.31 -7.13 -12.03
C ASP A 462 -21.06 -8.02 -11.89
N PRO A 463 -21.24 -9.35 -11.74
CA PRO A 463 -20.11 -10.26 -11.64
C PRO A 463 -19.31 -10.32 -12.93
N VAL A 464 -18.05 -10.71 -12.82
CA VAL A 464 -17.09 -10.81 -13.91
C VAL A 464 -16.76 -12.26 -14.27
N ASP A 465 -16.21 -12.45 -15.46
CA ASP A 465 -15.82 -13.78 -15.95
C ASP A 465 -14.44 -14.19 -15.46
N VAL A 466 -13.51 -13.22 -15.35
CA VAL A 466 -12.13 -13.43 -14.89
C VAL A 466 -11.78 -12.45 -13.78
N ILE A 467 -11.12 -12.93 -12.73
CA ILE A 467 -10.47 -12.09 -11.72
C ILE A 467 -8.96 -12.29 -11.79
N LEU A 468 -8.20 -11.21 -11.67
CA LEU A 468 -6.75 -11.18 -11.61
C LEU A 468 -6.34 -10.53 -10.30
N ALA A 469 -5.33 -11.06 -9.61
CA ALA A 469 -4.82 -10.44 -8.40
C ALA A 469 -3.35 -10.79 -8.18
N ALA A 470 -2.55 -9.81 -7.78
CA ALA A 470 -1.14 -10.02 -7.51
C ALA A 470 -0.74 -9.38 -6.18
N ASP A 471 -0.18 -10.19 -5.28
CA ASP A 471 0.31 -9.78 -3.95
C ASP A 471 -0.73 -9.07 -3.06
N ILE A 472 -1.99 -9.50 -3.13
CA ILE A 472 -3.09 -8.87 -2.39
C ILE A 472 -3.23 -9.37 -0.94
N ILE A 473 -2.36 -10.28 -0.49
CA ILE A 473 -2.41 -10.90 0.84
C ILE A 473 -1.13 -10.54 1.58
N CYS A 474 -1.26 -9.79 2.67
CA CYS A 474 -0.15 -9.48 3.58
C CYS A 474 -0.39 -10.00 5.01
N GLN A 475 -1.65 -10.23 5.38
CA GLN A 475 -2.06 -10.83 6.65
C GLN A 475 -3.23 -11.80 6.46
N PRO A 476 -3.52 -12.69 7.44
CA PRO A 476 -4.64 -13.65 7.38
C PRO A 476 -6.00 -13.02 7.05
N GLU A 477 -6.27 -11.81 7.55
CA GLU A 477 -7.51 -11.09 7.30
C GLU A 477 -7.69 -10.74 5.81
N ASP A 478 -6.60 -10.48 5.09
CA ASP A 478 -6.66 -10.24 3.65
C ASP A 478 -7.08 -11.51 2.90
N ALA A 479 -6.60 -12.69 3.30
CA ALA A 479 -6.99 -13.96 2.69
C ALA A 479 -8.51 -14.21 2.85
N ILE A 480 -9.05 -13.90 4.03
CA ILE A 480 -10.48 -13.97 4.34
C ILE A 480 -11.27 -12.96 3.49
N ALA A 481 -10.80 -11.73 3.36
CA ALA A 481 -11.47 -10.65 2.62
C ALA A 481 -11.40 -10.88 1.09
N ALA A 482 -10.24 -11.29 0.58
CA ALA A 482 -10.02 -11.62 -0.82
C ALA A 482 -10.90 -12.80 -1.27
N SER A 483 -10.99 -13.87 -0.46
CA SER A 483 -11.84 -15.02 -0.79
C SER A 483 -13.34 -14.65 -0.82
N LYS A 484 -13.81 -13.78 0.08
CA LYS A 484 -15.18 -13.20 0.03
C LYS A 484 -15.39 -12.39 -1.25
N THR A 485 -14.42 -11.56 -1.60
CA THR A 485 -14.47 -10.71 -2.78
C THR A 485 -14.51 -11.53 -4.07
N ILE A 486 -13.64 -12.54 -4.19
CA ILE A 486 -13.64 -13.47 -5.33
C ILE A 486 -14.97 -14.19 -5.43
N TYR A 487 -15.50 -14.69 -4.30
CA TYR A 487 -16.80 -15.34 -4.32
C TYR A 487 -17.92 -14.40 -4.77
N ASP A 488 -17.99 -13.18 -4.25
CA ASP A 488 -19.07 -12.24 -4.59
C ASP A 488 -18.94 -11.72 -6.04
N ALA A 489 -17.72 -11.44 -6.52
CA ALA A 489 -17.47 -10.83 -7.81
C ALA A 489 -17.44 -11.82 -8.99
N LEU A 490 -17.15 -13.10 -8.78
CA LEU A 490 -16.99 -14.05 -9.87
C LEU A 490 -18.34 -14.63 -10.32
N ARG A 491 -18.54 -14.74 -11.65
CA ARG A 491 -19.70 -15.47 -12.21
C ARG A 491 -19.59 -16.96 -11.93
N PRO A 492 -20.70 -17.71 -11.90
CA PRO A 492 -20.64 -19.17 -11.95
C PRO A 492 -19.81 -19.62 -13.16
N ARG A 493 -18.85 -20.51 -12.92
CA ARG A 493 -17.82 -20.98 -13.88
C ARG A 493 -16.78 -19.94 -14.30
N GLY A 494 -16.80 -18.74 -13.72
CA GLY A 494 -15.71 -17.80 -13.85
C GLY A 494 -14.45 -18.31 -13.15
N MET A 495 -13.31 -17.74 -13.50
CA MET A 495 -12.01 -18.11 -12.94
C MET A 495 -11.30 -16.91 -12.31
N ALA A 496 -10.56 -17.13 -11.23
CA ALA A 496 -9.64 -16.16 -10.68
C ALA A 496 -8.21 -16.71 -10.70
N TYR A 497 -7.26 -15.85 -11.03
CA TYR A 497 -5.83 -16.15 -11.05
C TYR A 497 -5.12 -15.21 -10.08
N VAL A 498 -4.56 -15.79 -9.02
CA VAL A 498 -3.92 -15.05 -7.94
C VAL A 498 -2.46 -15.49 -7.81
N VAL A 499 -1.54 -14.54 -7.73
CA VAL A 499 -0.13 -14.80 -7.41
C VAL A 499 0.24 -14.04 -6.16
N CYS A 500 0.77 -14.72 -5.16
CA CYS A 500 1.29 -14.09 -3.94
C CYS A 500 2.68 -14.64 -3.62
N ALA A 501 3.48 -13.88 -2.88
CA ALA A 501 4.64 -14.46 -2.22
C ALA A 501 4.21 -15.58 -1.25
N ASN A 502 5.06 -16.56 -1.00
CA ASN A 502 4.73 -17.64 -0.08
C ASN A 502 4.63 -17.17 1.39
N ALA A 503 4.23 -18.09 2.27
CA ALA A 503 4.05 -17.84 3.70
C ALA A 503 5.35 -17.46 4.46
N GLU A 504 6.53 -17.61 3.84
CA GLU A 504 7.79 -17.13 4.41
C GLU A 504 7.94 -15.60 4.28
N HIS A 505 7.16 -14.98 3.39
CA HIS A 505 7.23 -13.55 3.10
C HIS A 505 5.91 -12.80 3.31
N ARG A 506 4.77 -13.52 3.29
CA ARG A 506 3.43 -12.94 3.46
C ARG A 506 2.59 -13.83 4.37
N TYR A 507 2.19 -13.30 5.51
CA TYR A 507 1.34 -14.02 6.45
C TYR A 507 -0.07 -14.20 5.87
N GLY A 508 -0.67 -15.38 6.05
CA GLY A 508 -2.04 -15.67 5.62
C GLY A 508 -2.17 -16.28 4.22
N VAL A 509 -1.10 -16.33 3.42
CA VAL A 509 -1.14 -17.00 2.10
C VAL A 509 -1.38 -18.50 2.26
N GLU A 510 -0.89 -19.09 3.35
CA GLU A 510 -1.08 -20.50 3.69
C GLU A 510 -2.54 -20.90 3.96
N ILE A 511 -3.39 -19.98 4.41
CA ILE A 511 -4.82 -20.25 4.66
C ILE A 511 -5.72 -19.89 3.48
N PHE A 512 -5.19 -19.21 2.45
CA PHE A 512 -6.02 -18.63 1.39
C PHE A 512 -6.80 -19.67 0.57
N ALA A 513 -6.20 -20.82 0.30
CA ALA A 513 -6.88 -21.91 -0.41
C ALA A 513 -8.07 -22.46 0.40
N GLU A 514 -7.87 -22.71 1.70
CA GLU A 514 -8.90 -23.19 2.62
C GLU A 514 -10.07 -22.18 2.70
N GLU A 515 -9.77 -20.89 2.87
CA GLU A 515 -10.77 -19.82 2.90
C GLU A 515 -11.61 -19.75 1.61
N CYS A 516 -10.99 -19.99 0.46
CA CYS A 516 -11.71 -20.07 -0.82
C CYS A 516 -12.61 -21.31 -0.89
N GLU A 517 -12.11 -22.47 -0.46
CA GLU A 517 -12.86 -23.74 -0.44
C GLU A 517 -14.08 -23.69 0.49
N GLU A 518 -13.94 -23.08 1.67
CA GLU A 518 -15.04 -22.89 2.61
C GLU A 518 -16.22 -22.10 2.01
N ARG A 519 -15.94 -21.23 1.04
CA ARG A 519 -16.97 -20.45 0.31
C ARG A 519 -17.55 -21.21 -0.89
N GLY A 520 -17.07 -22.42 -1.17
CA GLY A 520 -17.49 -23.25 -2.29
C GLY A 520 -16.80 -22.88 -3.61
N LEU A 521 -15.60 -22.31 -3.54
CA LEU A 521 -14.71 -22.16 -4.69
C LEU A 521 -13.83 -23.41 -4.80
N ALA A 522 -13.53 -23.85 -6.02
CA ALA A 522 -12.53 -24.89 -6.25
C ALA A 522 -11.17 -24.23 -6.46
N VAL A 523 -10.13 -24.70 -5.79
CA VAL A 523 -8.80 -24.10 -5.82
C VAL A 523 -7.75 -25.11 -6.27
N VAL A 524 -6.84 -24.70 -7.15
CA VAL A 524 -5.61 -25.41 -7.46
C VAL A 524 -4.44 -24.49 -7.13
N THR A 525 -3.54 -24.98 -6.29
CA THR A 525 -2.35 -24.25 -5.85
C THR A 525 -1.12 -24.85 -6.52
N THR A 526 -0.25 -24.01 -7.08
CA THR A 526 1.00 -24.45 -7.74
C THR A 526 2.14 -23.52 -7.34
N ASP A 527 3.33 -24.06 -7.07
CA ASP A 527 4.52 -23.24 -6.90
C ASP A 527 4.96 -22.70 -8.27
N VAL A 528 5.14 -21.38 -8.38
CA VAL A 528 5.56 -20.73 -9.62
C VAL A 528 6.89 -21.28 -10.13
N ALA A 529 7.80 -21.71 -9.25
CA ALA A 529 9.07 -22.32 -9.65
C ALA A 529 8.89 -23.65 -10.40
N GLU A 530 7.78 -24.37 -10.16
CA GLU A 530 7.43 -25.60 -10.87
C GLU A 530 6.75 -25.32 -12.22
N MET A 531 6.24 -24.11 -12.41
CA MET A 531 5.57 -23.69 -13.64
C MET A 531 6.60 -23.34 -14.72
N TYR A 532 6.44 -23.95 -15.90
CA TYR A 532 7.30 -23.71 -17.07
C TYR A 532 8.80 -23.89 -16.80
N ASP A 533 9.18 -24.80 -15.90
CA ASP A 533 10.56 -25.01 -15.41
C ASP A 533 11.19 -23.72 -14.83
N GLY A 534 10.39 -22.92 -14.11
CA GLY A 534 10.81 -21.72 -13.38
C GLY A 534 11.08 -20.50 -14.26
N GLU A 535 10.83 -20.58 -15.58
CA GLU A 535 11.10 -19.47 -16.50
C GLU A 535 10.27 -18.22 -16.19
N LEU A 536 9.10 -18.35 -15.54
CA LEU A 536 8.32 -17.19 -15.08
C LEU A 536 9.10 -16.30 -14.10
N LEU A 537 10.01 -16.89 -13.33
CA LEU A 537 10.87 -16.19 -12.35
C LEU A 537 12.18 -15.67 -12.97
N LYS A 538 12.57 -16.16 -14.15
CA LYS A 538 13.80 -15.73 -14.84
C LYS A 538 13.51 -14.51 -15.73
N SER A 539 13.35 -13.34 -15.12
CA SER A 539 13.28 -12.07 -15.86
C SER A 539 14.21 -11.06 -15.23
N ASP A 540 14.94 -10.31 -16.06
CA ASP A 540 15.68 -9.12 -15.62
C ASP A 540 14.75 -8.09 -14.96
N ASP A 541 13.44 -8.11 -15.30
CA ASP A 541 12.45 -7.23 -14.69
C ASP A 541 12.21 -7.57 -13.20
N MET A 542 12.49 -8.80 -12.74
CA MET A 542 12.29 -9.20 -11.34
C MET A 542 13.19 -8.41 -10.38
N ASP A 543 14.42 -8.09 -10.79
CA ASP A 543 15.36 -7.30 -10.01
C ASP A 543 14.89 -5.84 -9.81
N THR A 544 13.89 -5.41 -10.59
CA THR A 544 13.27 -4.08 -10.43
C THR A 544 12.10 -4.07 -9.46
N ALA A 545 11.62 -5.24 -9.05
CA ALA A 545 10.50 -5.36 -8.12
C ALA A 545 10.94 -5.12 -6.67
N ALA A 546 10.09 -4.41 -5.93
CA ALA A 546 10.30 -4.16 -4.51
C ALA A 546 10.17 -5.46 -3.71
N GLY A 547 11.09 -5.67 -2.77
CA GLY A 547 11.09 -6.84 -1.89
C GLY A 547 11.48 -8.15 -2.58
N TYR A 548 11.87 -8.14 -3.86
CA TYR A 548 12.41 -9.33 -4.50
C TYR A 548 13.74 -9.73 -3.86
N ILE A 549 13.87 -11.01 -3.55
CA ILE A 549 15.13 -11.63 -3.14
C ILE A 549 15.37 -12.87 -3.99
N ASP A 550 16.64 -13.16 -4.29
CA ASP A 550 16.99 -14.39 -5.00
C ASP A 550 16.53 -15.62 -4.20
N GLY A 551 15.91 -16.57 -4.90
CA GLY A 551 15.27 -17.73 -4.28
C GLY A 551 13.88 -17.50 -3.67
N MET A 552 13.31 -16.30 -3.79
CA MET A 552 11.92 -16.02 -3.36
C MET A 552 10.94 -16.99 -4.06
N ARG A 553 10.08 -17.63 -3.26
CA ARG A 553 9.03 -18.53 -3.77
C ARG A 553 7.70 -17.80 -3.85
N LEU A 554 6.99 -18.02 -4.95
CA LEU A 554 5.67 -17.46 -5.20
C LEU A 554 4.67 -18.60 -5.39
N THR A 555 3.46 -18.40 -4.91
CA THR A 555 2.36 -19.34 -5.02
C THR A 555 1.34 -18.83 -6.03
N PHE A 556 1.00 -19.67 -7.00
CA PHE A 556 -0.03 -19.44 -8.00
C PHE A 556 -1.31 -20.17 -7.61
N PHE A 557 -2.43 -19.45 -7.58
CA PHE A 557 -3.76 -20.00 -7.29
C PHE A 557 -4.66 -19.89 -8.52
N GLU A 558 -5.18 -21.01 -8.98
CA GLU A 558 -6.28 -21.09 -9.95
C GLU A 558 -7.57 -21.38 -9.21
N ILE A 559 -8.51 -20.43 -9.22
CA ILE A 559 -9.74 -20.51 -8.44
C ILE A 559 -10.93 -20.52 -9.39
N THR A 560 -11.84 -21.47 -9.26
CA THR A 560 -13.05 -21.58 -10.09
C THR A 560 -14.30 -21.54 -9.22
N LYS A 561 -15.27 -20.69 -9.58
CA LYS A 561 -16.58 -20.70 -8.91
C LYS A 561 -17.46 -21.81 -9.46
N VAL A 562 -17.73 -22.83 -8.65
CA VAL A 562 -18.55 -23.99 -9.05
C VAL A 562 -19.99 -23.56 -9.29
N LYS A 563 -20.64 -24.14 -10.31
CA LYS A 563 -22.08 -23.95 -10.55
C LYS A 563 -22.83 -24.75 -9.48
N ARG A 564 -23.52 -24.07 -8.56
CA ARG A 564 -24.44 -24.70 -7.62
C ARG A 564 -25.71 -25.19 -8.32
#